data_AF-A0A967GAM6-F1
#
_entry.id   AF-A0A967GAM6-F1
#
_cell.length_a   1.000
_cell.length_b   1.000
_cell.length_c   1.000
_cell.angle_alpha   90.00
_cell.angle_beta   90.00
_cell.angle_gamma   90.00
#
_symmetry.space_group_name_H-M   'P 1'
#
loop_
_entity.id
_entity.type
_entity.pdbx_description
1 polymer ?
#
loop_
_entity_poly.entity_id
_entity_poly.type
_entity_poly.pdbx_seq_one_letter_code
_entity_poly.pdbx_strand_id
1 'polypeptide(L)'
;RGRNGSGVRTSAGVFEAGYVVNAAGLYADRIARDFGFSEHYRILPFKGLYLYSDEPPGAIRTNIYPVPDLRNPFLGVHFTVTADGHAKIGPTAIPAFWREQYTGFANFSLGELVDILVRQAGLFFGSSFDFKSLAVEELRKYVRSHLVKLAGALMEDVRPAHYKRWGKPGIRAQLLDVKQRKLEMDFVFEHDDRSMHVLNAVSPGFTCSLPFAHHLCEHIG
;
A
#
# COMPACT_ATOMS: atom_id res chain seq x y z
N ARG A 1 -14.89 8.98 10.59
CA ARG A 1 -16.11 9.80 10.81
C ARG A 1 -16.64 10.14 9.43
N GLY A 2 -17.95 10.07 9.23
CA GLY A 2 -18.57 9.91 7.91
C GLY A 2 -19.55 10.99 7.50
N ARG A 3 -20.51 10.61 6.66
CA ARG A 3 -21.61 11.45 6.17
C ARG A 3 -22.61 11.80 7.28
N ASN A 4 -23.14 13.01 7.25
CA ASN A 4 -24.19 13.50 8.14
C ASN A 4 -25.19 14.35 7.34
N GLY A 5 -26.18 13.71 6.69
CA GLY A 5 -27.09 14.41 5.79
C GLY A 5 -26.36 15.00 4.58
N SER A 6 -26.40 16.33 4.46
CA SER A 6 -25.63 17.14 3.49
C SER A 6 -24.19 17.46 3.93
N GLY A 7 -23.83 17.19 5.19
CA GLY A 7 -22.54 17.56 5.75
C GLY A 7 -21.58 16.39 5.99
N VAL A 8 -20.32 16.71 6.27
CA VAL A 8 -19.24 15.81 6.67
C VAL A 8 -19.00 15.93 8.17
N ARG A 9 -19.08 14.83 8.91
CA ARG A 9 -18.81 14.81 10.35
C ARG A 9 -17.32 14.61 10.60
N THR A 10 -16.68 15.54 11.29
CA THR A 10 -15.25 15.52 11.64
C THR A 10 -15.04 15.56 13.16
N SER A 11 -13.79 15.57 13.62
CA SER A 11 -13.44 15.87 15.02
C SER A 11 -13.71 17.31 15.43
N ALA A 12 -13.68 18.24 14.48
CA ALA A 12 -13.88 19.67 14.73
C ALA A 12 -15.35 20.12 14.61
N GLY A 13 -16.26 19.20 14.27
CA GLY A 13 -17.67 19.50 14.06
C GLY A 13 -18.18 18.98 12.72
N VAL A 14 -19.34 19.48 12.29
CA VAL A 14 -19.97 19.17 11.02
C VAL A 14 -19.67 20.31 10.04
N PHE A 15 -19.18 19.97 8.86
CA PHE A 15 -18.94 20.92 7.78
C PHE A 15 -19.90 20.63 6.63
N GLU A 16 -20.54 21.66 6.08
CA GLU A 16 -21.30 21.55 4.84
C GLU A 16 -20.38 21.82 3.65
N ALA A 17 -20.53 21.02 2.60
CA ALA A 17 -19.76 21.15 1.37
C ALA A 17 -20.68 20.91 0.17
N GLY A 18 -20.45 21.63 -0.92
CA GLY A 18 -21.16 21.38 -2.19
C GLY A 18 -20.75 20.05 -2.82
N TYR A 19 -19.47 19.68 -2.66
CA TYR A 19 -18.91 18.43 -3.15
C TYR A 19 -17.84 17.90 -2.20
N VAL A 20 -17.76 16.58 -2.00
CA VAL A 20 -16.80 15.94 -1.09
C VAL A 20 -15.85 15.02 -1.83
N VAL A 21 -14.55 15.25 -1.71
CA VAL A 21 -13.52 14.34 -2.22
C VAL A 21 -12.88 13.58 -1.07
N ASN A 22 -13.02 12.26 -1.07
CA ASN A 22 -12.38 11.35 -0.14
C ASN A 22 -11.10 10.77 -0.74
N ALA A 23 -9.96 11.26 -0.25
CA ALA A 23 -8.63 10.75 -0.56
C ALA A 23 -7.93 10.19 0.71
N ALA A 24 -8.69 9.55 1.60
CA ALA A 24 -8.22 9.15 2.93
C ALA A 24 -7.30 7.92 2.98
N GLY A 25 -6.70 7.53 1.85
CA GLY A 25 -5.73 6.45 1.75
C GLY A 25 -6.21 5.18 2.45
N LEU A 26 -5.50 4.78 3.51
CA LEU A 26 -5.79 3.59 4.31
C LEU A 26 -7.21 3.49 4.88
N TYR A 27 -7.99 4.58 4.89
CA TYR A 27 -9.37 4.61 5.39
C TYR A 27 -10.41 4.96 4.30
N ALA A 28 -10.00 5.04 3.03
CA ALA A 28 -10.87 5.50 1.96
C ALA A 28 -12.14 4.63 1.79
N ASP A 29 -12.04 3.30 1.81
CA ASP A 29 -13.20 2.39 1.72
C ASP A 29 -14.18 2.51 2.91
N ARG A 30 -13.70 2.89 4.10
CA ARG A 30 -14.57 3.11 5.26
C ARG A 30 -15.37 4.39 5.09
N ILE A 31 -14.70 5.47 4.70
CA ILE A 31 -15.37 6.75 4.45
C ILE A 31 -16.33 6.63 3.26
N ALA A 32 -15.92 5.97 2.18
CA ALA A 32 -16.77 5.74 1.01
C ALA A 32 -18.08 5.00 1.37
N ARG A 33 -18.01 3.99 2.23
CA ARG A 33 -19.21 3.27 2.70
C ARG A 33 -20.17 4.15 3.50
N ASP A 34 -19.68 5.14 4.22
CA ASP A 34 -20.54 6.12 4.90
C ASP A 34 -21.34 6.97 3.89
N PHE A 35 -20.92 7.00 2.61
CA PHE A 35 -21.57 7.71 1.52
C PHE A 35 -22.36 6.80 0.57
N GLY A 36 -22.37 5.49 0.79
CA GLY A 36 -23.04 4.50 -0.07
C GLY A 36 -22.16 3.91 -1.18
N PHE A 37 -20.85 4.14 -1.11
CA PHE A 37 -19.87 3.65 -2.07
C PHE A 37 -19.02 2.50 -1.51
N SER A 38 -18.14 1.94 -2.33
CA SER A 38 -17.21 0.88 -1.99
C SER A 38 -17.94 -0.38 -1.50
N GLU A 39 -19.10 -0.73 -2.06
CA GLU A 39 -19.92 -1.87 -1.61
C GLU A 39 -19.13 -3.18 -1.66
N HIS A 40 -18.40 -3.40 -2.75
CA HIS A 40 -17.62 -4.61 -3.02
C HIS A 40 -16.11 -4.44 -2.84
N TYR A 41 -15.64 -3.24 -2.49
CA TYR A 41 -14.22 -2.97 -2.31
C TYR A 41 -13.85 -2.80 -0.85
N ARG A 42 -12.71 -3.38 -0.45
CA ARG A 42 -12.16 -3.24 0.90
C ARG A 42 -10.68 -2.98 0.84
N ILE A 43 -10.17 -2.13 1.72
CA ILE A 43 -8.72 -1.94 1.86
C ILE A 43 -8.13 -3.10 2.66
N LEU A 44 -7.06 -3.65 2.10
CA LEU A 44 -6.16 -4.63 2.70
C LEU A 44 -4.76 -3.99 2.84
N PRO A 45 -4.27 -3.73 4.07
CA PRO A 45 -3.01 -3.03 4.24
C PRO A 45 -1.81 -3.96 4.00
N PHE A 46 -0.85 -3.52 3.19
CA PHE A 46 0.45 -4.20 3.02
C PHE A 46 1.59 -3.32 3.51
N LYS A 47 2.31 -3.81 4.51
CA LYS A 47 3.45 -3.17 5.12
C LYS A 47 4.73 -3.43 4.32
N GLY A 48 5.35 -2.34 3.88
CA GLY A 48 6.65 -2.35 3.21
C GLY A 48 7.77 -1.88 4.13
N LEU A 49 8.78 -2.72 4.24
CA LEU A 49 10.03 -2.45 4.96
C LEU A 49 11.20 -2.33 3.98
N TYR A 50 12.17 -1.51 4.35
CA TYR A 50 13.41 -1.33 3.61
C TYR A 50 14.62 -1.48 4.53
N LEU A 51 15.69 -2.10 4.05
CA LEU A 51 17.00 -2.06 4.70
C LEU A 51 17.84 -0.96 4.07
N TYR A 52 18.44 -0.13 4.90
CA TYR A 52 19.34 0.95 4.47
C TYR A 52 20.77 0.44 4.42
N SER A 53 21.50 0.86 3.38
CA SER A 53 22.93 0.61 3.25
C SER A 53 23.72 1.63 4.07
N ASP A 54 24.72 1.16 4.80
CA ASP A 54 25.73 1.96 5.49
C ASP A 54 26.89 2.36 4.55
N GLU A 55 26.82 2.02 3.26
CA GLU A 55 27.78 2.47 2.24
C GLU A 55 27.70 4.00 2.04
N PRO A 56 28.81 4.64 1.64
CA PRO A 56 28.85 6.08 1.42
C PRO A 56 27.88 6.49 0.30
N PRO A 57 27.34 7.73 0.35
CA PRO A 57 26.52 8.27 -0.73
C PRO A 57 27.19 8.14 -2.10
N GLY A 58 26.42 7.73 -3.10
CA GLY A 58 26.91 7.56 -4.47
C GLY A 58 27.63 6.24 -4.76
N ALA A 59 27.69 5.31 -3.78
CA ALA A 59 28.08 3.91 -4.02
C ALA A 59 27.15 3.24 -5.03
N ILE A 60 25.84 3.52 -4.93
CA ILE A 60 24.83 3.19 -5.94
C ILE A 60 24.25 4.51 -6.45
N ARG A 61 24.24 4.68 -7.78
CA ARG A 61 23.86 5.96 -8.43
C ARG A 61 22.54 5.91 -9.17
N THR A 62 21.96 4.72 -9.34
CA THR A 62 20.69 4.53 -10.03
C THR A 62 19.83 3.52 -9.30
N ASN A 63 18.52 3.62 -9.47
CA ASN A 63 17.61 2.58 -9.00
C ASN A 63 17.80 1.30 -9.84
N ILE A 64 17.70 0.13 -9.20
CA ILE A 64 17.87 -1.17 -9.86
C ILE A 64 16.66 -2.03 -9.52
N TYR A 65 15.98 -2.52 -10.55
CA TYR A 65 14.76 -3.31 -10.44
C TYR A 65 14.95 -4.66 -11.15
N PRO A 66 14.39 -5.76 -10.63
CA PRO A 66 14.27 -7.02 -11.34
C PRO A 66 13.33 -6.84 -12.54
N VAL A 67 13.44 -7.76 -13.49
CA VAL A 67 12.42 -7.92 -14.53
C VAL A 67 11.08 -8.27 -13.84
N PRO A 68 9.98 -7.55 -14.13
CA PRO A 68 8.69 -7.82 -13.51
C PRO A 68 8.21 -9.26 -13.80
N ASP A 69 7.75 -9.97 -12.77
CA ASP A 69 6.99 -11.21 -12.94
C ASP A 69 5.51 -10.87 -13.14
N LEU A 70 4.97 -11.19 -14.31
CA LEU A 70 3.56 -10.93 -14.66
C LEU A 70 2.57 -11.61 -13.72
N ARG A 71 2.97 -12.69 -13.04
CA ARG A 71 2.13 -13.39 -12.06
C ARG A 71 2.05 -12.62 -10.74
N ASN A 72 3.13 -11.92 -10.39
CA ASN A 72 3.29 -11.22 -9.11
C ASN A 72 4.00 -9.86 -9.32
N PRO A 73 3.38 -8.88 -9.98
CA PRO A 73 4.06 -7.66 -10.44
C PRO A 73 4.50 -6.72 -9.31
N PHE A 74 4.07 -6.95 -8.08
CA PHE A 74 4.49 -6.19 -6.90
C PHE A 74 5.67 -6.81 -6.15
N LEU A 75 6.16 -7.97 -6.62
CA LEU A 75 7.08 -8.82 -5.90
C LEU A 75 8.50 -8.65 -6.45
N GLY A 76 9.35 -8.03 -5.65
CA GLY A 76 10.73 -7.78 -6.04
C GLY A 76 11.45 -6.94 -5.01
N VAL A 77 12.70 -7.30 -4.73
CA VAL A 77 13.58 -6.44 -3.93
C VAL A 77 14.29 -5.52 -4.89
N HIS A 78 14.15 -4.22 -4.71
CA HIS A 78 14.74 -3.21 -5.59
C HIS A 78 15.82 -2.45 -4.83
N PHE A 79 16.82 -1.95 -5.54
CA PHE A 79 17.68 -0.90 -5.01
C PHE A 79 17.04 0.44 -5.33
N THR A 80 16.85 1.26 -4.30
CA THR A 80 16.40 2.64 -4.45
C THR A 80 17.46 3.56 -3.90
N VAL A 81 17.86 4.55 -4.70
CA VAL A 81 18.72 5.66 -4.25
C VAL A 81 17.84 6.68 -3.55
N THR A 82 18.19 7.01 -2.32
CA THR A 82 17.49 8.00 -1.51
C THR A 82 17.94 9.42 -1.89
N ALA A 83 17.17 10.44 -1.48
CA ALA A 83 17.46 11.83 -1.84
C ALA A 83 18.82 12.35 -1.32
N ASP A 84 19.33 11.76 -0.25
CA ASP A 84 20.66 11.99 0.34
C ASP A 84 21.77 11.12 -0.30
N GLY A 85 21.46 10.38 -1.36
CA GLY A 85 22.44 9.62 -2.15
C GLY A 85 22.82 8.25 -1.59
N HIS A 86 22.24 7.83 -0.47
CA HIS A 86 22.37 6.48 0.06
C HIS A 86 21.50 5.47 -0.69
N ALA A 87 21.76 4.18 -0.49
CA ALA A 87 20.96 3.11 -1.05
C ALA A 87 20.07 2.45 0.00
N LYS A 88 18.89 1.99 -0.41
CA LYS A 88 18.07 1.08 0.37
C LYS A 88 17.55 -0.05 -0.50
N ILE A 89 17.36 -1.22 0.10
CA ILE A 89 16.78 -2.40 -0.55
C ILE A 89 15.38 -2.70 -0.01
N GLY A 90 14.47 -3.05 -0.91
CA GLY A 90 13.06 -3.36 -0.61
C GLY A 90 12.14 -2.90 -1.74
N PRO A 91 10.85 -2.68 -1.48
CA PRO A 91 10.16 -2.98 -0.22
C PRO A 91 9.83 -4.46 -0.08
N THR A 92 9.54 -4.88 1.15
CA THR A 92 8.68 -6.05 1.39
C THR A 92 7.20 -5.70 1.10
N ALA A 93 6.32 -6.69 1.05
CA ALA A 93 4.87 -6.57 0.91
C ALA A 93 4.19 -7.49 1.94
N ILE A 94 4.44 -7.23 3.22
CA ILE A 94 3.97 -8.07 4.30
C ILE A 94 2.52 -7.68 4.63
N PRO A 95 1.59 -8.63 4.74
CA PRO A 95 0.23 -8.31 5.19
C PRO A 95 0.27 -7.66 6.59
N ALA A 96 -0.31 -6.47 6.71
CA ALA A 96 -0.50 -5.83 8.01
C ALA A 96 -1.79 -6.35 8.67
N PHE A 97 -1.83 -6.31 9.99
CA PHE A 97 -2.93 -6.80 10.80
C PHE A 97 -3.97 -5.73 11.11
N TRP A 98 -3.58 -4.45 11.12
CA TRP A 98 -4.49 -3.30 11.18
C TRP A 98 -3.93 -2.19 10.31
N ARG A 99 -4.74 -1.18 9.98
CA ARG A 99 -4.45 -0.22 8.90
C ARG A 99 -3.21 0.63 9.19
N GLU A 100 -3.01 1.00 10.46
CA GLU A 100 -1.89 1.83 10.89
C GLU A 100 -0.81 1.06 11.68
N GLN A 101 -0.54 -0.20 11.31
CA GLN A 101 0.50 -1.02 11.93
C GLN A 101 1.94 -0.61 11.56
N TYR A 102 2.30 0.65 11.82
CA TYR A 102 3.64 1.15 11.53
C TYR A 102 4.67 0.57 12.51
N THR A 103 4.46 0.71 13.82
CA THR A 103 5.46 0.32 14.83
C THR A 103 4.83 -0.47 15.96
N GLY A 104 5.34 -1.68 16.23
CA GLY A 104 4.89 -2.52 17.35
C GLY A 104 3.36 -2.68 17.40
N PHE A 105 2.77 -2.37 18.55
CA PHE A 105 1.33 -2.37 18.82
C PHE A 105 0.68 -0.98 18.74
N ALA A 106 1.35 0.02 18.16
CA ALA A 106 0.76 1.34 18.00
C ALA A 106 -0.52 1.29 17.14
N ASN A 107 -1.52 2.11 17.50
CA ASN A 107 -2.82 2.20 16.81
C ASN A 107 -3.56 0.86 16.70
N PHE A 108 -3.33 -0.05 17.65
CA PHE A 108 -3.97 -1.35 17.66
C PHE A 108 -5.51 -1.23 17.67
N SER A 109 -6.16 -2.04 16.84
CA SER A 109 -7.62 -2.14 16.77
C SER A 109 -8.03 -3.59 16.58
N LEU A 110 -8.68 -4.17 17.60
CA LEU A 110 -9.15 -5.55 17.56
C LEU A 110 -10.17 -5.77 16.43
N GLY A 111 -11.04 -4.79 16.18
CA GLY A 111 -12.01 -4.85 15.08
C GLY A 111 -11.32 -4.88 13.72
N GLU A 112 -10.28 -4.06 13.52
CA GLU A 112 -9.48 -4.12 12.29
C GLU A 112 -8.72 -5.42 12.14
N LEU A 113 -8.16 -5.94 13.24
CA LEU A 113 -7.47 -7.23 13.25
C LEU A 113 -8.38 -8.33 12.73
N VAL A 114 -9.57 -8.48 13.30
CA VAL A 114 -10.53 -9.52 12.90
C VAL A 114 -10.97 -9.31 11.45
N ASP A 115 -11.35 -8.08 11.07
CA ASP A 115 -11.77 -7.74 9.70
C ASP A 115 -10.70 -8.13 8.67
N ILE A 116 -9.45 -7.79 8.93
CA ILE A 116 -8.34 -8.00 8.00
C ILE A 116 -7.96 -9.47 7.96
N LEU A 117 -7.92 -10.17 9.10
CA LEU A 117 -7.64 -11.61 9.13
C LEU A 117 -8.68 -12.41 8.37
N VAL A 118 -9.98 -12.11 8.51
CA VAL A 118 -11.05 -12.77 7.76
C VAL A 118 -10.86 -12.57 6.25
N ARG A 119 -10.51 -11.36 5.81
CA ARG A 119 -10.26 -11.05 4.39
C ARG A 119 -9.03 -11.78 3.85
N GLN A 120 -7.92 -11.78 4.61
CA GLN A 120 -6.70 -12.49 4.24
C GLN A 120 -6.94 -14.00 4.16
N ALA A 121 -7.71 -14.58 5.09
CA ALA A 121 -8.11 -15.98 5.03
C ALA A 121 -8.98 -16.26 3.80
N GLY A 122 -9.96 -15.40 3.52
CA GLY A 122 -10.82 -15.52 2.33
C GLY A 122 -10.04 -15.49 1.02
N LEU A 123 -9.01 -14.64 0.92
CA LEU A 123 -8.07 -14.65 -0.20
C LEU A 123 -7.26 -15.95 -0.24
N PHE A 124 -6.64 -16.32 0.88
CA PHE A 124 -5.77 -17.50 0.98
C PHE A 124 -6.45 -18.81 0.58
N PHE A 125 -7.74 -18.98 0.92
CA PHE A 125 -8.50 -20.20 0.60
C PHE A 125 -9.31 -20.09 -0.69
N GLY A 126 -9.52 -18.89 -1.21
CA GLY A 126 -10.58 -18.62 -2.19
C GLY A 126 -10.14 -17.93 -3.47
N SER A 127 -8.91 -17.44 -3.57
CA SER A 127 -8.40 -16.81 -4.79
C SER A 127 -7.79 -17.86 -5.73
N SER A 128 -8.12 -17.80 -7.02
CA SER A 128 -7.35 -18.48 -8.08
C SER A 128 -5.95 -17.88 -8.26
N PHE A 129 -5.71 -16.72 -7.65
CA PHE A 129 -4.43 -16.03 -7.59
C PHE A 129 -3.47 -16.70 -6.60
N ASP A 130 -2.18 -16.61 -6.87
CA ASP A 130 -1.07 -17.22 -6.12
C ASP A 130 -0.80 -16.53 -4.76
N PHE A 131 -1.84 -16.03 -4.08
CA PHE A 131 -1.74 -15.27 -2.84
C PHE A 131 -1.05 -16.07 -1.72
N LYS A 132 -1.22 -17.39 -1.72
CA LYS A 132 -0.56 -18.29 -0.77
C LYS A 132 0.95 -18.31 -0.96
N SER A 133 1.44 -18.43 -2.20
CA SER A 133 2.89 -18.36 -2.44
C SER A 133 3.42 -16.97 -2.13
N LEU A 134 2.66 -15.93 -2.48
CA LEU A 134 3.02 -14.53 -2.26
C LEU A 134 3.20 -14.24 -0.77
N ALA A 135 2.26 -14.67 0.07
CA ALA A 135 2.37 -14.51 1.52
C ALA A 135 3.61 -15.24 2.08
N VAL A 136 3.87 -16.47 1.64
CA VAL A 136 5.04 -17.25 2.10
C VAL A 136 6.36 -16.60 1.66
N GLU A 137 6.44 -16.13 0.42
CA GLU A 137 7.63 -15.44 -0.09
C GLU A 137 7.88 -14.14 0.67
N GLU A 138 6.85 -13.36 0.93
CA GLU A 138 6.95 -12.10 1.65
C GLU A 138 7.34 -12.25 3.12
N LEU A 139 6.86 -13.31 3.79
CA LEU A 139 7.27 -13.59 5.16
C LEU A 139 8.78 -13.91 5.26
N ARG A 140 9.35 -14.57 4.25
CA ARG A 140 10.80 -14.85 4.22
C ARG A 140 11.63 -13.57 4.09
N LYS A 141 11.08 -12.51 3.48
CA LYS A 141 11.75 -11.20 3.34
C LYS A 141 11.89 -10.44 4.68
N TYR A 142 11.24 -10.90 5.76
CA TYR A 142 11.51 -10.43 7.12
C TYR A 142 12.91 -10.80 7.61
N VAL A 143 13.47 -11.88 7.06
CA VAL A 143 14.83 -12.30 7.36
C VAL A 143 15.80 -11.45 6.56
N ARG A 144 16.56 -10.61 7.27
CA ARG A 144 17.55 -9.68 6.68
C ARG A 144 18.47 -10.36 5.67
N SER A 145 19.05 -11.50 6.01
CA SER A 145 19.97 -12.23 5.12
C SER A 145 19.29 -12.71 3.85
N HIS A 146 18.00 -13.07 3.92
CA HIS A 146 17.23 -13.44 2.75
C HIS A 146 16.95 -12.25 1.84
N LEU A 147 16.55 -11.10 2.41
CA LEU A 147 16.32 -9.87 1.64
C LEU A 147 17.59 -9.42 0.91
N VAL A 148 18.73 -9.42 1.59
CA VAL A 148 20.02 -9.09 0.98
C VAL A 148 20.41 -10.10 -0.09
N LYS A 149 20.16 -11.40 0.12
CA LYS A 149 20.43 -12.43 -0.88
C LYS A 149 19.64 -12.21 -2.17
N LEU A 150 18.36 -11.84 -2.06
CA LEU A 150 17.53 -11.50 -3.21
C LEU A 150 18.05 -10.25 -3.94
N ALA A 151 18.47 -9.23 -3.18
CA ALA A 151 19.08 -8.03 -3.74
C ALA A 151 20.41 -8.35 -4.47
N GLY A 152 21.22 -9.25 -3.91
CA GLY A 152 22.48 -9.72 -4.52
C GLY A 152 22.33 -10.46 -5.84
N ALA A 153 21.11 -10.82 -6.24
CA ALA A 153 20.86 -11.36 -7.59
C ALA A 153 20.79 -10.26 -8.67
N LEU A 154 20.70 -8.98 -8.29
CA LEU A 154 20.55 -7.84 -9.22
C LEU A 154 21.84 -7.06 -9.45
N MET A 155 22.82 -7.21 -8.57
CA MET A 155 24.06 -6.44 -8.61
C MET A 155 25.18 -7.26 -7.96
N GLU A 156 26.38 -7.14 -8.54
CA GLU A 156 27.61 -7.68 -7.96
C GLU A 156 27.99 -6.89 -6.68
N ASP A 157 28.88 -7.45 -5.86
CA ASP A 157 29.43 -6.81 -4.65
C ASP A 157 28.44 -6.41 -3.53
N VAL A 158 27.22 -6.95 -3.52
CA VAL A 158 26.27 -6.72 -2.43
C VAL A 158 26.72 -7.46 -1.16
N ARG A 159 27.21 -6.71 -0.16
CA ARG A 159 27.67 -7.28 1.12
C ARG A 159 26.59 -7.17 2.21
N PRO A 160 26.18 -8.28 2.86
CA PRO A 160 25.23 -8.24 3.99
C PRO A 160 25.65 -7.37 5.17
N ALA A 161 26.95 -7.08 5.31
CA ALA A 161 27.48 -6.22 6.36
C ALA A 161 27.06 -4.75 6.22
N HIS A 162 26.67 -4.30 5.02
CA HIS A 162 26.24 -2.91 4.79
C HIS A 162 24.74 -2.70 5.05
N TYR A 163 23.92 -3.76 5.05
CA TYR A 163 22.47 -3.64 5.16
C TYR A 163 21.98 -4.06 6.54
N LYS A 164 22.22 -3.22 7.55
CA LYS A 164 21.94 -3.55 8.96
C LYS A 164 20.67 -2.91 9.51
N ARG A 165 20.31 -1.72 9.04
CA ARG A 165 19.26 -0.90 9.64
C ARG A 165 17.97 -0.97 8.86
N TRP A 166 16.89 -1.37 9.53
CA TRP A 166 15.55 -1.23 9.00
C TRP A 166 15.10 0.23 9.04
N GLY A 167 14.53 0.70 7.92
CA GLY A 167 13.93 2.01 7.81
C GLY A 167 12.55 2.10 8.43
N LYS A 168 11.95 3.30 8.32
CA LYS A 168 10.55 3.49 8.70
C LYS A 168 9.63 2.70 7.74
N PRO A 169 8.66 1.94 8.25
CA PRO A 169 7.72 1.22 7.42
C PRO A 169 6.77 2.17 6.68
N GLY A 170 6.42 1.79 5.46
CA GLY A 170 5.24 2.32 4.76
C GLY A 170 4.13 1.28 4.77
N ILE A 171 2.88 1.71 4.66
CA ILE A 171 1.74 0.79 4.46
C ILE A 171 0.99 1.22 3.21
N ARG A 172 0.86 0.28 2.27
CA ARG A 172 0.07 0.44 1.04
C ARG A 172 -1.38 0.11 1.34
N ALA A 173 -2.29 1.01 0.95
CA ALA A 173 -3.73 0.82 1.02
C ALA A 173 -4.22 0.03 -0.21
N GLN A 174 -3.85 -1.25 -0.30
CA GLN A 174 -4.20 -2.07 -1.46
C GLN A 174 -5.70 -2.36 -1.46
N LEU A 175 -6.37 -2.06 -2.57
CA LEU A 175 -7.79 -2.36 -2.71
C LEU A 175 -8.00 -3.84 -3.08
N LEU A 176 -8.97 -4.46 -2.44
CA LEU A 176 -9.45 -5.83 -2.65
C LEU A 176 -10.90 -5.77 -3.11
N ASP A 177 -11.21 -6.36 -4.27
CA ASP A 177 -12.58 -6.71 -4.65
C ASP A 177 -12.97 -7.98 -3.88
N VAL A 178 -13.90 -7.86 -2.93
CA VAL A 178 -14.34 -8.99 -2.09
C VAL A 178 -15.24 -9.98 -2.83
N LYS A 179 -15.88 -9.56 -3.92
CA LYS A 179 -16.75 -10.40 -4.75
C LYS A 179 -15.92 -11.26 -5.69
N GLN A 180 -14.94 -10.66 -6.35
CA GLN A 180 -14.02 -11.36 -7.25
C GLN A 180 -12.84 -12.01 -6.52
N ARG A 181 -12.61 -11.64 -5.25
CA ARG A 181 -11.48 -12.11 -4.42
C ARG A 181 -10.13 -11.84 -5.07
N LYS A 182 -9.95 -10.63 -5.60
CA LYS A 182 -8.73 -10.20 -6.28
C LYS A 182 -8.27 -8.83 -5.79
N LEU A 183 -6.96 -8.60 -5.83
CA LEU A 183 -6.40 -7.27 -5.57
C LEU A 183 -6.55 -6.43 -6.84
N GLU A 184 -6.99 -5.18 -6.68
CA GLU A 184 -7.11 -4.25 -7.79
C GLU A 184 -5.75 -3.67 -8.17
N MET A 185 -5.43 -3.77 -9.45
CA MET A 185 -4.11 -3.42 -9.97
C MET A 185 -4.05 -2.01 -10.54
N ASP A 186 -5.22 -1.46 -10.89
CA ASP A 186 -5.37 -0.14 -11.51
C ASP A 186 -5.98 0.87 -10.52
N PHE A 187 -5.98 2.15 -10.88
CA PHE A 187 -6.69 3.18 -10.12
C PHE A 187 -8.18 2.86 -10.05
N VAL A 188 -8.75 3.01 -8.85
CA VAL A 188 -10.18 2.83 -8.63
C VAL A 188 -10.69 4.04 -7.88
N PHE A 189 -11.67 4.70 -8.46
CA PHE A 189 -12.47 5.73 -7.79
C PHE A 189 -13.93 5.53 -8.15
N GLU A 190 -14.81 5.90 -7.22
CA GLU A 190 -16.26 5.90 -7.42
C GLU A 190 -16.79 7.30 -7.12
N HIS A 191 -17.79 7.77 -7.85
CA HIS A 191 -18.33 9.11 -7.66
C HIS A 191 -19.80 9.24 -8.07
N ASP A 192 -20.43 10.29 -7.58
CA ASP A 192 -21.72 10.83 -8.02
C ASP A 192 -21.67 12.38 -8.05
N ASP A 193 -22.83 13.02 -8.18
CA ASP A 193 -22.98 14.47 -8.21
C ASP A 193 -22.62 15.18 -6.88
N ARG A 194 -22.40 14.43 -5.79
CA ARG A 194 -22.15 14.99 -4.46
C ARG A 194 -20.79 14.63 -3.88
N SER A 195 -20.20 13.53 -4.34
CA SER A 195 -18.97 13.01 -3.76
C SER A 195 -18.18 12.12 -4.69
N MET A 196 -16.86 12.12 -4.47
CA MET A 196 -15.90 11.24 -5.10
C MET A 196 -15.07 10.53 -4.04
N HIS A 197 -14.79 9.25 -4.25
CA HIS A 197 -13.99 8.43 -3.36
C HIS A 197 -12.86 7.75 -4.12
N VAL A 198 -11.63 8.17 -3.85
CA VAL A 198 -10.42 7.54 -4.39
C VAL A 198 -10.10 6.31 -3.56
N LEU A 199 -10.43 5.13 -4.09
CA LEU A 199 -10.35 3.86 -3.37
C LEU A 199 -9.01 3.14 -3.57
N ASN A 200 -8.42 3.21 -4.77
CA ASN A 200 -7.13 2.63 -5.08
C ASN A 200 -6.24 3.66 -5.79
N ALA A 201 -5.18 4.12 -5.10
CA ALA A 201 -4.17 5.02 -5.65
C ALA A 201 -2.77 4.68 -5.10
N VAL A 202 -2.38 3.41 -5.20
CA VAL A 202 -1.18 2.87 -4.54
C VAL A 202 0.11 3.17 -5.29
N SER A 203 0.29 2.61 -6.48
CA SER A 203 1.49 2.80 -7.31
C SER A 203 1.07 2.79 -8.78
N PRO A 204 1.50 3.78 -9.59
CA PRO A 204 2.48 4.83 -9.33
C PRO A 204 1.88 6.13 -8.73
N GLY A 205 0.96 6.04 -7.76
CA GLY A 205 0.15 7.16 -7.25
C GLY A 205 0.92 8.43 -6.86
N PHE A 206 2.13 8.32 -6.29
CA PHE A 206 2.95 9.49 -5.96
C PHE A 206 3.40 10.24 -7.22
N THR A 207 3.96 9.51 -8.19
CA THR A 207 4.52 10.06 -9.43
C THR A 207 3.45 10.65 -10.33
N CYS A 208 2.26 10.04 -10.38
CA CYS A 208 1.16 10.51 -11.22
C CYS A 208 0.11 11.34 -10.43
N SER A 209 0.43 11.82 -9.23
CA SER A 209 -0.54 12.51 -8.36
C SER A 209 -1.20 13.72 -9.03
N LEU A 210 -0.42 14.57 -9.72
CA LEU A 210 -0.93 15.74 -10.44
C LEU A 210 -1.81 15.38 -11.65
N PRO A 211 -1.37 14.57 -12.62
CA PRO A 211 -2.22 14.20 -13.76
C PRO A 211 -3.44 13.38 -13.32
N PHE A 212 -3.31 12.52 -12.30
CA PHE A 212 -4.45 11.79 -11.76
C PHE A 212 -5.46 12.74 -11.11
N ALA A 213 -5.01 13.72 -10.32
CA ALA A 213 -5.91 14.73 -9.76
C ALA A 213 -6.63 15.54 -10.85
N HIS A 214 -5.93 15.92 -11.93
CA HIS A 214 -6.55 16.58 -13.09
C HIS A 214 -7.65 15.72 -13.70
N HIS A 215 -7.35 14.44 -13.96
CA HIS A 215 -8.32 13.48 -14.48
C HIS A 215 -9.54 13.31 -13.56
N LEU A 216 -9.35 13.28 -12.25
CA LEU A 216 -10.45 13.24 -11.28
C LEU A 216 -11.30 14.51 -11.34
N CYS A 217 -10.68 15.69 -11.43
CA CYS A 217 -11.43 16.95 -11.54
C CYS A 217 -12.33 17.03 -12.78
N GLU A 218 -11.97 16.38 -13.89
CA GLU A 218 -12.84 16.32 -15.09
C GLU A 218 -14.17 15.59 -14.85
N HIS A 219 -14.27 14.80 -13.77
CA HIS A 219 -15.50 14.12 -13.37
C HIS A 219 -16.32 14.91 -12.34
N ILE A 220 -15.81 16.07 -11.90
CA ILE A 220 -16.48 16.99 -10.99
C ILE A 220 -17.04 18.13 -11.82
N GLY A 221 -18.38 18.25 -11.85
CA GLY A 221 -19.10 19.28 -12.60
C GLY A 221 -18.90 20.70 -12.09
#